data_AF-A0A7W1LEL6-F1
#
_entry.id   AF-A0A7W1LEL6-F1
#
_cell.length_a   1.000
_cell.length_b   1.000
_cell.length_c   1.000
_cell.angle_alpha   90.00
_cell.angle_beta   90.00
_cell.angle_gamma   90.00
#
_symmetry.space_group_name_H-M   'P 1'
#
loop_
_entity.id
_entity.type
_entity.pdbx_description
1 polymer ?
#
loop_
_entity_poly.entity_id
_entity_poly.type
_entity_poly.pdbx_seq_one_letter_code
_entity_poly.pdbx_strand_id
1 'polypeptide(L)'
;FVGGGDAVAGARQPSWIGYHDFAAAGAATLAIGLVAVALGEERWPVGRLREAACAAGALGLVLSGSVGGALGLVAAAVLVVGASALLRSLTVRRLGAVCAIVLATVVGVVALRGGDLAQFARFVGLLDAQETTSDDVQTYSHRTLLGYFGLRVFADHPVAGAGWQATQEFSTLEPYLADAERRFPDVAAQAFPSAAEPYGVQNAYAQALADLGLVGLAFFLAALAIPVVVGVRAALRRAMTPGPALAGAAVVLACAGAWTAQGLVAGLPLDALTWFGIGLVAATLSRSLADG
;
A
#
# COMPACT_ATOMS: atom_id res chain seq x y z
N PHE A 1 -7.07 -17.81 -25.71
CA PHE A 1 -7.20 -16.70 -26.68
C PHE A 1 -5.81 -16.40 -27.20
N VAL A 2 -5.61 -16.56 -28.50
CA VAL A 2 -4.31 -16.48 -29.20
C VAL A 2 -3.92 -15.02 -29.38
N GLY A 3 -2.62 -14.72 -29.23
CA GLY A 3 -2.02 -13.47 -29.71
C GLY A 3 -0.87 -13.03 -28.84
N GLY A 4 0.37 -13.30 -29.29
CA GLY A 4 1.55 -12.64 -28.75
C GLY A 4 1.38 -11.13 -28.91
N GLY A 5 1.49 -10.43 -27.79
CA GLY A 5 1.56 -8.99 -27.75
C GLY A 5 2.59 -8.69 -26.67
N ASP A 6 3.68 -8.07 -27.09
CA ASP A 6 4.72 -7.55 -26.21
C ASP A 6 4.03 -6.88 -25.03
N ALA A 7 4.24 -7.42 -23.83
CA ALA A 7 3.77 -6.77 -22.63
C ALA A 7 4.53 -5.45 -22.56
N VAL A 8 3.90 -4.35 -23.00
CA VAL A 8 4.44 -3.00 -22.90
C VAL A 8 4.85 -2.84 -21.44
N ALA A 9 6.14 -2.69 -21.18
CA ALA A 9 6.64 -2.45 -19.84
C ALA A 9 5.83 -1.28 -19.26
N GLY A 10 5.48 -1.30 -17.98
CA GLY A 10 4.64 -0.27 -17.34
C GLY A 10 3.12 -0.31 -17.60
N ALA A 11 2.61 -1.12 -18.54
CA ALA A 11 1.17 -1.36 -18.63
C ALA A 11 0.68 -2.27 -17.49
N ARG A 12 -0.57 -2.08 -17.05
CA ARG A 12 -1.20 -2.96 -16.06
C ARG A 12 -1.23 -4.39 -16.63
N GLN A 13 -0.65 -5.34 -15.91
CA GLN A 13 -0.70 -6.75 -16.31
C GLN A 13 -2.16 -7.18 -16.53
N PRO A 14 -2.45 -7.97 -17.58
CA PRO A 14 -3.80 -8.45 -17.86
C PRO A 14 -4.22 -9.51 -16.84
N SER A 15 -4.70 -9.07 -15.69
CA SER A 15 -5.33 -9.90 -14.67
C SER A 15 -6.64 -9.26 -14.22
N TRP A 16 -7.59 -10.08 -13.74
CA TRP A 16 -8.87 -9.60 -13.21
C TRP A 16 -8.68 -8.68 -11.99
N ILE A 17 -7.60 -8.89 -11.23
CA ILE A 17 -7.14 -8.07 -10.11
C ILE A 17 -5.61 -7.97 -10.23
N GLY A 18 -5.06 -6.75 -10.29
CA GLY A 18 -3.60 -6.55 -10.32
C GLY A 18 -2.95 -7.01 -9.01
N TYR A 19 -1.66 -7.39 -9.01
CA TYR A 19 -1.00 -7.90 -7.80
C TYR A 19 -1.04 -6.90 -6.62
N HIS A 20 -1.01 -5.59 -6.88
CA HIS A 20 -1.21 -4.55 -5.87
C HIS A 20 -2.61 -4.54 -5.27
N ASP A 21 -3.63 -4.72 -6.11
CA ASP A 21 -5.03 -4.79 -5.69
C ASP A 21 -5.27 -6.06 -4.86
N PHE A 22 -4.67 -7.17 -5.26
CA PHE A 22 -4.73 -8.43 -4.53
C PHE A 22 -4.01 -8.33 -3.17
N ALA A 23 -2.85 -7.66 -3.14
CA ALA A 23 -2.15 -7.35 -1.90
C ALA A 23 -2.99 -6.50 -0.94
N ALA A 24 -3.63 -5.45 -1.47
CA ALA A 24 -4.49 -4.57 -0.69
C ALA A 24 -5.68 -5.33 -0.09
N ALA A 25 -6.35 -6.16 -0.89
CA ALA A 25 -7.46 -7.00 -0.44
C ALA A 25 -7.00 -8.01 0.63
N GLY A 26 -5.86 -8.67 0.41
CA GLY A 26 -5.27 -9.60 1.37
C GLY A 26 -4.90 -8.91 2.69
N ALA A 27 -4.20 -7.78 2.63
CA ALA A 27 -3.79 -7.00 3.82
C ALA A 27 -4.99 -6.44 4.58
N ALA A 28 -6.01 -5.92 3.88
CA ALA A 28 -7.25 -5.42 4.50
C ALA A 28 -8.03 -6.55 5.19
N THR A 29 -8.18 -7.70 4.53
CA THR A 29 -8.86 -8.88 5.10
C THR A 29 -8.10 -9.40 6.32
N LEU A 30 -6.77 -9.46 6.24
CA LEU A 30 -5.93 -9.85 7.36
C LEU A 30 -6.03 -8.87 8.52
N ALA A 31 -6.03 -7.55 8.25
CA ALA A 31 -6.19 -6.53 9.27
C ALA A 31 -7.50 -6.69 10.06
N ILE A 32 -8.61 -7.02 9.39
CA ILE A 32 -9.90 -7.36 10.04
C ILE A 32 -9.73 -8.58 10.96
N GLY A 33 -9.08 -9.64 10.47
CA GLY A 33 -8.78 -10.83 11.25
C GLY A 33 -7.93 -10.53 12.50
N LEU A 34 -6.90 -9.69 12.36
CA LEU A 34 -6.05 -9.28 13.48
C LEU A 34 -6.81 -8.50 14.55
N VAL A 35 -7.74 -7.63 14.16
CA VAL A 35 -8.61 -6.92 15.10
C VAL A 35 -9.46 -7.92 15.89
N ALA A 36 -10.06 -8.90 15.22
CA ALA A 36 -10.85 -9.95 15.88
C ALA A 36 -10.02 -10.80 16.85
N VAL A 37 -8.78 -11.16 16.48
CA VAL A 37 -7.85 -11.88 17.37
C VAL A 37 -7.48 -11.02 18.60
N ALA A 38 -7.16 -9.74 18.39
CA ALA A 38 -6.67 -8.87 19.45
C ALA A 38 -7.75 -8.47 20.45
N LEU A 39 -8.99 -8.24 19.98
CA LEU A 39 -10.13 -7.90 20.82
C LEU A 39 -10.73 -9.11 21.52
N GLY A 40 -10.72 -10.28 20.87
CA GLY A 40 -11.37 -11.50 21.35
C GLY A 40 -12.89 -11.48 21.26
N GLU A 41 -13.50 -12.64 21.50
CA GLU A 41 -14.95 -12.85 21.40
C GLU A 41 -15.74 -11.98 22.40
N GLU A 42 -15.14 -11.57 23.52
CA GLU A 42 -15.84 -10.77 24.53
C GLU A 42 -16.12 -9.34 24.06
N ARG A 43 -15.30 -8.82 23.13
CA ARG A 43 -15.42 -7.44 22.62
C ARG A 43 -15.82 -7.37 21.17
N TRP A 44 -15.61 -8.43 20.39
CA TRP A 44 -16.08 -8.51 19.02
C TRP A 44 -16.35 -9.97 18.59
N PRO A 45 -17.57 -10.48 18.82
CA PRO A 45 -17.90 -11.89 18.58
C PRO A 45 -18.16 -12.16 17.11
N VAL A 46 -17.10 -12.36 16.33
CA VAL A 46 -17.18 -12.68 14.89
C VAL A 46 -17.04 -14.19 14.62
N GLY A 47 -16.75 -15.00 15.64
CA GLY A 47 -16.64 -16.45 15.53
C GLY A 47 -15.67 -16.90 14.44
N ARG A 48 -16.10 -17.88 13.63
CA ARG A 48 -15.26 -18.53 12.59
C ARG A 48 -14.76 -17.59 11.49
N LEU A 49 -15.37 -16.42 11.34
CA LEU A 49 -14.91 -15.42 10.39
C LEU A 49 -13.52 -14.89 10.75
N ARG A 50 -13.12 -14.95 12.04
CA ARG A 50 -11.78 -14.60 12.49
C ARG A 50 -10.71 -15.46 11.82
N GLU A 51 -10.85 -16.78 11.90
CA GLU A 51 -9.88 -17.71 11.31
C GLU A 51 -9.88 -17.61 9.79
N ALA A 52 -11.06 -17.51 9.18
CA ALA A 52 -11.20 -17.36 7.73
C ALA A 52 -10.53 -16.08 7.23
N ALA A 53 -10.73 -14.94 7.91
CA ALA A 53 -10.10 -13.67 7.54
C ALA A 53 -8.57 -13.72 7.71
N CYS A 54 -8.08 -14.33 8.80
CA CYS A 54 -6.63 -14.48 9.00
C CYS A 54 -6.01 -15.38 7.91
N ALA A 55 -6.59 -16.53 7.63
CA ALA A 55 -6.07 -17.47 6.65
C ALA A 55 -6.14 -16.90 5.22
N ALA A 56 -7.31 -16.41 4.80
CA ALA A 56 -7.50 -15.86 3.46
C ALA A 56 -6.67 -14.59 3.24
N GLY A 57 -6.61 -13.70 4.23
CA GLY A 57 -5.82 -12.48 4.16
C GLY A 57 -4.32 -12.74 4.10
N ALA A 58 -3.81 -13.66 4.94
CA ALA A 58 -2.41 -14.05 4.91
C ALA A 58 -2.02 -14.71 3.58
N LEU A 59 -2.82 -15.66 3.09
CA LEU A 59 -2.59 -16.30 1.79
C LEU A 59 -2.61 -15.27 0.65
N GLY A 60 -3.62 -14.40 0.61
CA GLY A 60 -3.74 -13.37 -0.42
C GLY A 60 -2.53 -12.42 -0.42
N LEU A 61 -2.10 -11.96 0.75
CA LEU A 61 -0.95 -11.07 0.85
C LEU A 61 0.37 -11.77 0.49
N VAL A 62 0.59 -13.00 0.97
CA VAL A 62 1.79 -13.79 0.62
C VAL A 62 1.85 -13.99 -0.89
N LEU A 63 0.78 -14.51 -1.50
CA LEU A 63 0.71 -14.76 -2.94
C LEU A 63 0.88 -13.50 -3.79
N SER A 64 0.52 -12.32 -3.26
CA SER A 64 0.76 -11.05 -3.96
C SER A 64 2.24 -10.64 -4.02
N GLY A 65 3.08 -11.15 -3.13
CA GLY A 65 4.48 -10.76 -2.97
C GLY A 65 4.69 -9.27 -2.65
N SER A 66 3.66 -8.49 -2.31
CA SER A 66 3.76 -7.03 -2.23
C SER A 66 4.42 -6.52 -0.95
N VAL A 67 5.60 -5.90 -1.06
CA VAL A 67 6.28 -5.25 0.07
C VAL A 67 5.44 -4.08 0.62
N GLY A 68 4.81 -3.28 -0.24
CA GLY A 68 3.90 -2.21 0.20
C GLY A 68 2.71 -2.75 1.01
N GLY A 69 2.15 -3.89 0.59
CA GLY A 69 1.11 -4.59 1.36
C GLY A 69 1.61 -5.09 2.71
N ALA A 70 2.84 -5.62 2.77
CA ALA A 70 3.46 -6.05 4.03
C ALA A 70 3.72 -4.87 4.99
N LEU A 71 4.17 -3.72 4.49
CA LEU A 71 4.32 -2.49 5.28
C LEU A 71 2.98 -2.02 5.85
N GLY A 72 1.93 -2.03 5.02
CA GLY A 72 0.57 -1.71 5.45
C GLY A 72 0.07 -2.65 6.54
N LEU A 73 0.31 -3.96 6.40
CA LEU A 73 -0.03 -4.95 7.41
C LEU A 73 0.67 -4.68 8.74
N VAL A 74 1.98 -4.41 8.72
CA VAL A 74 2.75 -4.13 9.95
C VAL A 74 2.21 -2.87 10.65
N ALA A 75 1.95 -1.80 9.90
CA ALA A 75 1.35 -0.59 10.44
C ALA A 75 -0.03 -0.85 11.06
N ALA A 76 -0.89 -1.61 10.35
CA ALA A 76 -2.18 -2.04 10.87
C ALA A 76 -2.03 -2.88 12.15
N ALA A 77 -1.10 -3.84 12.20
CA ALA A 77 -0.88 -4.67 13.38
C ALA A 77 -0.43 -3.85 14.60
N VAL A 78 0.46 -2.87 14.42
CA VAL A 78 0.88 -1.94 15.49
C VAL A 78 -0.30 -1.15 16.02
N LEU A 79 -1.15 -0.62 15.12
CA LEU A 79 -2.38 0.08 15.50
C LEU A 79 -3.31 -0.81 16.33
N VAL A 80 -3.55 -2.04 15.86
CA VAL A 80 -4.46 -3.00 16.48
C VAL A 80 -3.96 -3.42 17.86
N VAL A 81 -2.67 -3.72 17.99
CA VAL A 81 -2.03 -4.08 19.26
C VAL A 81 -2.10 -2.91 20.22
N GLY A 82 -1.72 -1.71 19.77
CA GLY A 82 -1.73 -0.50 20.60
C GLY A 82 -3.13 -0.15 21.09
N ALA A 83 -4.12 -0.12 20.20
CA ALA A 83 -5.51 0.15 20.57
C ALA A 83 -6.07 -0.93 21.51
N SER A 84 -5.82 -2.21 21.25
CA SER A 84 -6.28 -3.31 22.11
C SER A 84 -5.61 -3.30 23.50
N ALA A 85 -4.35 -2.87 23.57
CA ALA A 85 -3.66 -2.68 24.84
C ALA A 85 -4.29 -1.53 25.65
N LEU A 86 -4.59 -0.40 24.99
CA LEU A 86 -5.29 0.73 25.62
C LEU A 86 -6.71 0.35 26.08
N LEU A 87 -7.39 -0.53 25.34
CA LEU A 87 -8.68 -1.11 25.72
C LEU A 87 -8.59 -2.12 26.87
N ARG A 88 -7.39 -2.55 27.26
CA ARG A 88 -7.12 -3.63 28.21
C ARG A 88 -7.77 -4.96 27.80
N SER A 89 -7.91 -5.21 26.50
CA SER A 89 -8.42 -6.47 25.95
C SER A 89 -7.30 -7.41 25.48
N LEU A 90 -6.07 -6.91 25.40
CA LEU A 90 -4.93 -7.64 24.89
C LEU A 90 -4.33 -8.54 25.98
N THR A 91 -4.35 -9.85 25.75
CA THR A 91 -3.64 -10.84 26.56
C THR A 91 -2.32 -11.23 25.90
N VAL A 92 -1.37 -11.76 26.66
CA VAL A 92 -0.08 -12.26 26.10
C VAL A 92 -0.30 -13.28 24.99
N ARG A 93 -1.30 -14.16 25.15
CA ARG A 93 -1.68 -15.14 24.12
C ARG A 93 -2.17 -14.48 22.83
N ARG A 94 -3.01 -13.44 22.94
CA ARG A 94 -3.53 -12.71 21.76
C ARG A 94 -2.44 -11.91 21.08
N LEU A 95 -1.57 -11.26 21.85
CA LEU A 95 -0.38 -10.59 21.32
C LEU A 95 0.52 -11.57 20.57
N GLY A 96 0.85 -12.71 21.19
CA GLY A 96 1.64 -13.76 20.56
C GLY A 96 1.03 -14.27 19.26
N ALA A 97 -0.29 -14.45 19.22
CA ALA A 97 -1.00 -14.86 18.00
C ALA A 97 -0.92 -13.80 16.88
N VAL A 98 -1.17 -12.53 17.19
CA VAL A 98 -1.03 -11.42 16.22
C VAL A 98 0.40 -11.36 15.69
N CYS A 99 1.40 -11.38 16.57
CA CYS A 99 2.82 -11.36 16.18
C CYS A 99 3.17 -12.56 15.30
N ALA A 100 2.71 -13.77 15.64
CA ALA A 100 2.98 -14.98 14.87
C ALA A 100 2.37 -14.90 13.46
N ILE A 101 1.12 -14.45 13.34
CA ILE A 101 0.43 -14.31 12.04
C ILE A 101 1.14 -13.27 11.16
N VAL A 102 1.45 -12.10 11.72
CA VAL A 102 2.14 -11.02 10.99
C VAL A 102 3.52 -11.49 10.54
N LEU A 103 4.31 -12.09 11.45
CA LEU A 103 5.65 -12.58 11.14
C LEU A 103 5.61 -13.65 10.05
N ALA A 104 4.73 -14.64 10.17
CA ALA A 104 4.59 -15.69 9.16
C ALA A 104 4.21 -15.12 7.78
N THR A 105 3.30 -14.14 7.75
CA THR A 105 2.86 -13.48 6.51
C THR A 105 4.00 -12.67 5.89
N VAL A 106 4.71 -11.86 6.67
CA VAL A 106 5.85 -11.05 6.18
C VAL A 106 6.98 -11.95 5.69
N VAL A 107 7.31 -13.02 6.41
CA VAL A 107 8.31 -14.02 5.97
C VAL A 107 7.87 -14.67 4.66
N GLY A 108 6.59 -15.03 4.51
CA GLY A 108 6.06 -15.59 3.26
C GLY A 108 6.18 -14.61 2.08
N VAL A 109 5.86 -13.33 2.29
CA VAL A 109 6.03 -12.28 1.27
C VAL A 109 7.49 -12.14 0.86
N VAL A 110 8.40 -12.07 1.84
CA VAL A 110 9.85 -11.93 1.59
C VAL A 110 10.40 -13.16 0.87
N ALA A 111 10.00 -14.37 1.27
CA ALA A 111 10.44 -15.62 0.66
C ALA A 111 10.04 -15.71 -0.82
N LEU A 112 8.82 -15.32 -1.17
CA LEU A 112 8.38 -15.27 -2.57
C LEU A 112 9.10 -14.20 -3.40
N ARG A 113 9.64 -13.17 -2.76
CA ARG A 113 10.27 -12.02 -3.41
C ARG A 113 11.81 -11.99 -3.30
N GLY A 114 12.41 -13.10 -2.85
CA GLY A 114 13.85 -13.18 -2.61
C GLY A 114 14.70 -12.81 -3.85
N GLY A 115 14.23 -13.14 -5.05
CA GLY A 115 14.89 -12.78 -6.31
C GLY A 115 14.94 -11.26 -6.55
N ASP A 116 13.78 -10.59 -6.53
CA ASP A 116 13.70 -9.13 -6.74
C ASP A 116 14.44 -8.33 -5.66
N LEU A 117 14.38 -8.79 -4.40
CA LEU A 117 15.05 -8.11 -3.28
C LEU A 117 16.57 -8.24 -3.37
N ALA A 118 17.08 -9.40 -3.77
CA ALA A 118 18.50 -9.58 -4.03
C ALA A 118 18.97 -8.70 -5.20
N GLN A 119 18.17 -8.60 -6.28
CA GLN A 119 18.47 -7.67 -7.38
C GLN A 119 18.46 -6.21 -6.95
N PHE A 120 17.49 -5.77 -6.14
CA PHE A 120 17.48 -4.41 -5.62
C PHE A 120 18.66 -4.13 -4.68
N ALA A 121 19.03 -5.10 -3.84
CA ALA A 121 20.22 -4.98 -3.00
C ALA A 121 21.50 -4.82 -3.85
N ARG A 122 21.62 -5.51 -5.00
CA ARG A 122 22.70 -5.27 -5.97
C ARG A 122 22.64 -3.87 -6.58
N PHE A 123 21.46 -3.42 -6.99
CA PHE A 123 21.25 -2.07 -7.54
C PHE A 123 21.68 -0.96 -6.57
N VAL A 124 21.43 -1.13 -5.27
CA VAL A 124 21.86 -0.17 -4.23
C VAL A 124 23.33 -0.38 -3.82
N GLY A 125 24.02 -1.39 -4.38
CA GLY A 125 25.43 -1.67 -4.13
C GLY A 125 25.72 -2.47 -2.86
N LEU A 126 24.73 -3.17 -2.29
CA LEU A 126 24.87 -4.01 -1.11
C LEU A 126 25.32 -5.46 -1.43
N LEU A 127 25.22 -5.88 -2.69
CA LEU A 127 25.60 -7.21 -3.18
C LEU A 127 26.35 -7.10 -4.52
N ASP A 128 27.21 -8.07 -4.84
CA ASP A 128 28.00 -8.08 -6.08
C ASP A 128 27.12 -8.16 -7.35
N ALA A 129 27.53 -7.41 -8.38
CA ALA A 129 26.85 -7.33 -9.68
C ALA A 129 27.02 -8.63 -10.48
N GLN A 130 25.98 -9.02 -11.23
CA GLN A 130 25.97 -10.18 -12.11
C GLN A 130 25.55 -9.72 -13.52
N GLU A 131 26.32 -10.08 -14.56
CA GLU A 131 26.23 -9.50 -15.91
C GLU A 131 24.86 -9.63 -16.61
N THR A 132 23.94 -10.47 -16.14
CA THR A 132 22.63 -10.72 -16.77
C THR A 132 21.54 -9.70 -16.39
N THR A 133 21.86 -8.55 -15.81
CA THR A 133 20.88 -7.66 -15.16
C THR A 133 20.52 -6.36 -15.91
N SER A 134 21.15 -6.07 -17.05
CA SER A 134 20.94 -4.82 -17.81
C SER A 134 19.79 -4.85 -18.82
N ASP A 135 19.34 -6.04 -19.22
CA ASP A 135 18.51 -6.19 -20.43
C ASP A 135 16.99 -6.19 -20.15
N ASP A 136 16.58 -6.42 -18.90
CA ASP A 136 15.17 -6.47 -18.48
C ASP A 136 14.82 -5.38 -17.45
N VAL A 137 13.59 -4.84 -17.55
CA VAL A 137 13.06 -3.83 -16.61
C VAL A 137 12.87 -4.43 -15.22
N GLN A 138 13.75 -4.06 -14.28
CA GLN A 138 13.63 -4.51 -12.90
C GLN A 138 12.64 -3.66 -12.10
N THR A 139 11.75 -4.33 -11.36
CA THR A 139 10.62 -3.70 -10.66
C THR A 139 11.06 -2.58 -9.69
N TYR A 140 12.15 -2.74 -8.96
CA TYR A 140 12.55 -1.75 -7.94
C TYR A 140 13.45 -0.63 -8.44
N SER A 141 14.35 -0.89 -9.39
CA SER A 141 15.16 0.18 -10.01
C SER A 141 14.26 1.09 -10.83
N HIS A 142 13.31 0.53 -11.59
CA HIS A 142 12.31 1.30 -12.32
C HIS A 142 11.45 2.17 -11.38
N ARG A 143 10.96 1.64 -10.26
CA ARG A 143 10.23 2.46 -9.27
C ARG A 143 11.07 3.57 -8.65
N THR A 144 12.37 3.32 -8.47
CA THR A 144 13.31 4.34 -7.96
C THR A 144 13.49 5.46 -8.97
N LEU A 145 13.67 5.11 -10.25
CA LEU A 145 13.73 6.05 -11.37
C LEU A 145 12.46 6.90 -11.47
N LEU A 146 11.28 6.27 -11.45
CA LEU A 146 10.00 6.98 -11.48
C LEU A 146 9.80 7.87 -10.25
N GLY A 147 10.23 7.41 -9.07
CA GLY A 147 10.25 8.22 -7.85
C GLY A 147 11.15 9.45 -8.00
N TYR A 148 12.31 9.31 -8.64
CA TYR A 148 13.20 10.43 -8.95
C TYR A 148 12.49 11.47 -9.85
N PHE A 149 11.84 11.04 -10.94
CA PHE A 149 11.07 11.96 -11.79
C PHE A 149 10.01 12.72 -11.00
N GLY A 150 9.22 12.03 -10.17
CA GLY A 150 8.22 12.68 -9.32
C GLY A 150 8.81 13.74 -8.39
N LEU A 151 9.96 13.47 -7.78
CA LEU A 151 10.65 14.44 -6.92
C LEU A 151 11.20 15.64 -7.69
N ARG A 152 11.63 15.47 -8.94
CA ARG A 152 12.08 16.58 -9.79
C ARG A 152 10.91 17.48 -10.19
N VAL A 153 9.79 16.90 -10.63
CA VAL A 153 8.56 17.65 -10.92
C VAL A 153 8.09 18.42 -9.68
N PHE A 154 8.10 17.79 -8.50
CA PHE A 154 7.77 18.47 -7.25
C PHE A 154 8.69 19.65 -6.93
N ALA A 155 10.00 19.51 -7.17
CA ALA A 155 10.96 20.58 -6.89
C ALA A 155 10.65 21.86 -7.70
N ASP A 156 10.13 21.70 -8.92
CA ASP A 156 9.76 22.81 -9.79
C ASP A 156 8.33 23.32 -9.52
N HIS A 157 7.45 22.47 -8.94
CA HIS A 157 6.05 22.79 -8.65
C HIS A 157 5.63 22.48 -7.18
N PRO A 158 6.27 23.07 -6.16
CA PRO A 158 6.17 22.57 -4.77
C PRO A 158 4.81 22.80 -4.10
N VAL A 159 4.08 23.85 -4.46
CA VAL A 159 2.87 24.24 -3.71
C VAL A 159 1.62 23.53 -4.22
N ALA A 160 1.31 23.71 -5.50
CA ALA A 160 0.08 23.19 -6.13
C ALA A 160 0.32 22.01 -7.08
N GLY A 161 1.58 21.61 -7.28
CA GLY A 161 1.95 20.54 -8.21
C GLY A 161 1.86 20.96 -9.67
N ALA A 162 2.21 20.03 -10.55
CA ALA A 162 2.16 20.21 -12.01
C ALA A 162 0.74 20.04 -12.60
N GLY A 163 -0.23 19.56 -11.81
CA GLY A 163 -1.59 19.27 -12.23
C GLY A 163 -1.97 17.80 -12.04
N TRP A 164 -3.28 17.53 -11.92
CA TRP A 164 -3.79 16.16 -11.74
C TRP A 164 -3.33 15.24 -12.87
N GLN A 165 -2.64 14.16 -12.51
CA GLN A 165 -2.05 13.18 -13.44
C GLN A 165 -0.99 13.75 -14.40
N ALA A 166 -0.41 14.91 -14.12
CA ALA A 166 0.62 15.51 -14.97
C ALA A 166 1.83 14.57 -15.17
N THR A 167 2.22 13.81 -14.15
CA THR A 167 3.32 12.84 -14.27
C THR A 167 3.01 11.60 -15.11
N GLN A 168 1.78 11.42 -15.61
CA GLN A 168 1.47 10.40 -16.61
C GLN A 168 1.80 10.88 -18.03
N GLU A 169 1.96 12.20 -18.22
CA GLU A 169 2.24 12.80 -19.51
C GLU A 169 3.76 12.85 -19.75
N PHE A 170 4.20 12.29 -20.89
CA PHE A 170 5.62 12.28 -21.24
C PHE A 170 6.22 13.69 -21.28
N SER A 171 5.48 14.69 -21.78
CA SER A 171 5.92 16.08 -21.86
C SER A 171 6.25 16.72 -20.50
N THR A 172 5.66 16.22 -19.42
CA THR A 172 5.98 16.64 -18.04
C THR A 172 7.33 16.07 -17.60
N LEU A 173 7.70 14.87 -18.07
CA LEU A 173 8.89 14.13 -17.63
C LEU A 173 10.11 14.39 -18.53
N GLU A 174 9.86 14.67 -19.81
CA GLU A 174 10.87 14.92 -20.85
C GLU A 174 11.99 15.88 -20.41
N PRO A 175 11.73 17.01 -19.73
CA PRO A 175 12.79 17.94 -19.31
C PRO A 175 13.84 17.33 -18.37
N TYR A 176 13.52 16.23 -17.68
CA TYR A 176 14.39 15.61 -16.68
C TYR A 176 15.10 14.35 -17.21
N LEU A 177 14.78 13.91 -18.43
CA LEU A 177 15.24 12.63 -18.98
C LEU A 177 16.77 12.54 -19.05
N ALA A 178 17.43 13.56 -19.60
CA ALA A 178 18.89 13.58 -19.74
C ALA A 178 19.62 13.55 -18.38
N ASP A 179 19.05 14.18 -17.35
CA ASP A 179 19.62 14.09 -15.99
C ASP A 179 19.41 12.71 -15.38
N ALA A 180 18.24 12.12 -15.61
CA ALA A 180 17.91 10.77 -15.15
C ALA A 180 18.84 9.71 -15.79
N GLU A 181 19.06 9.75 -17.10
CA GLU A 181 19.95 8.83 -17.82
C GLU A 181 21.39 8.90 -17.28
N ARG A 182 21.87 10.11 -16.99
CA ARG A 182 23.20 10.31 -16.37
C ARG A 182 23.27 9.77 -14.94
N ARG A 183 22.17 9.87 -14.18
CA ARG A 183 22.12 9.47 -12.78
C ARG A 183 21.93 7.97 -12.60
N PHE A 184 21.26 7.32 -13.54
CA PHE A 184 20.94 5.90 -13.53
C PHE A 184 21.47 5.19 -14.78
N PRO A 185 22.80 5.20 -15.02
CA PRO A 185 23.39 4.64 -16.24
C PRO A 185 23.22 3.12 -16.35
N ASP A 186 23.03 2.43 -15.22
CA ASP A 186 22.89 0.97 -15.15
C ASP A 186 21.44 0.49 -15.29
N VAL A 187 20.49 1.40 -15.55
CA VAL A 187 19.08 1.05 -15.76
C VAL A 187 18.82 0.82 -17.24
N ALA A 188 18.07 -0.23 -17.57
CA ALA A 188 17.68 -0.53 -18.95
C ALA A 188 17.02 0.67 -19.62
N ALA A 189 17.38 0.97 -20.88
CA ALA A 189 16.85 2.11 -21.62
C ALA A 189 15.31 2.09 -21.72
N GLN A 190 14.72 0.90 -21.77
CA GLN A 190 13.26 0.67 -21.80
C GLN A 190 12.54 1.09 -20.50
N ALA A 191 13.26 1.30 -19.39
CA ALA A 191 12.64 1.76 -18.15
C ALA A 191 12.49 3.29 -18.10
N PHE A 192 13.09 4.02 -19.05
CA PHE A 192 12.95 5.46 -19.14
C PHE A 192 11.65 5.82 -19.87
N PRO A 193 10.88 6.81 -19.37
CA PRO A 193 9.66 7.25 -20.03
C PRO A 193 9.93 7.70 -21.47
N SER A 194 9.01 7.39 -22.39
CA SER A 194 9.05 7.87 -23.77
C SER A 194 7.65 8.24 -24.27
N ALA A 195 7.57 8.94 -25.40
CA ALA A 195 6.28 9.25 -26.03
C ALA A 195 5.50 7.98 -26.45
N ALA A 196 6.21 6.88 -26.75
CA ALA A 196 5.59 5.59 -27.09
C ALA A 196 5.20 4.78 -25.85
N GLU A 197 5.88 5.00 -24.72
CA GLU A 197 5.69 4.26 -23.46
C GLU A 197 5.62 5.26 -22.29
N PRO A 198 4.44 5.90 -22.09
CA PRO A 198 4.27 6.86 -21.01
C PRO A 198 4.24 6.14 -19.66
N TYR A 199 5.26 6.37 -18.84
CA TYR A 199 5.30 5.89 -17.45
C TYR A 199 4.97 6.99 -16.46
N GLY A 200 3.96 6.73 -15.65
CA GLY A 200 3.66 7.56 -14.48
C GLY A 200 4.39 7.12 -13.22
N VAL A 201 4.46 8.03 -12.25
CA VAL A 201 5.04 7.76 -10.93
C VAL A 201 4.28 6.65 -10.20
N GLN A 202 4.95 5.52 -9.90
CA GLN A 202 4.34 4.34 -9.27
C GLN A 202 4.41 4.35 -7.73
N ASN A 203 4.06 5.49 -7.13
CA ASN A 203 3.94 5.68 -5.69
C ASN A 203 3.01 6.86 -5.44
N ALA A 204 1.86 6.61 -4.81
CA ALA A 204 0.81 7.62 -4.66
C ALA A 204 1.26 8.84 -3.84
N TYR A 205 2.22 8.68 -2.92
CA TYR A 205 2.74 9.80 -2.12
C TYR A 205 3.67 10.68 -2.96
N ALA A 206 4.59 10.07 -3.70
CA ALA A 206 5.46 10.79 -4.63
C ALA A 206 4.65 11.43 -5.76
N GLN A 207 3.65 10.72 -6.28
CA GLN A 207 2.75 11.25 -7.29
C GLN A 207 1.89 12.40 -6.75
N ALA A 208 1.30 12.28 -5.55
CA ALA A 208 0.55 13.37 -4.93
C ALA A 208 1.42 14.62 -4.74
N LEU A 209 2.70 14.45 -4.36
CA LEU A 209 3.66 15.55 -4.29
C LEU A 209 3.90 16.18 -5.66
N ALA A 210 4.20 15.38 -6.68
CA ALA A 210 4.50 15.88 -8.02
C ALA A 210 3.29 16.56 -8.69
N ASP A 211 2.16 15.87 -8.70
CA ASP A 211 0.94 16.27 -9.42
C ASP A 211 0.16 17.35 -8.68
N LEU A 212 0.13 17.32 -7.34
CA LEU A 212 -0.74 18.19 -6.53
C LEU A 212 -0.01 19.04 -5.48
N GLY A 213 1.32 18.92 -5.39
CA GLY A 213 2.16 19.69 -4.47
C GLY A 213 1.91 19.36 -2.99
N LEU A 214 2.42 20.23 -2.11
CA LEU A 214 2.22 20.11 -0.67
C LEU A 214 0.74 20.18 -0.27
N VAL A 215 -0.06 20.97 -0.99
CA VAL A 215 -1.49 21.11 -0.69
C VAL A 215 -2.22 19.79 -0.94
N GLY A 216 -2.05 19.19 -2.12
CA GLY A 216 -2.69 17.91 -2.42
C GLY A 216 -2.18 16.75 -1.59
N LEU A 217 -0.86 16.69 -1.32
CA LEU A 217 -0.33 15.69 -0.38
C LEU A 217 -0.98 15.85 1.00
N ALA A 218 -1.12 17.08 1.52
CA ALA A 218 -1.75 17.29 2.82
C ALA A 218 -3.20 16.80 2.84
N PHE A 219 -3.98 17.06 1.78
CA PHE A 219 -5.34 16.51 1.65
C PHE A 219 -5.35 14.99 1.57
N PHE A 220 -4.45 14.39 0.79
CA PHE A 220 -4.33 12.93 0.67
C PHE A 220 -3.97 12.28 2.01
N LEU A 221 -2.98 12.81 2.72
CA LEU A 221 -2.60 12.34 4.04
C LEU A 221 -3.72 12.54 5.07
N ALA A 222 -4.44 13.66 5.02
CA ALA A 222 -5.59 13.90 5.89
C ALA A 222 -6.72 12.89 5.63
N ALA A 223 -7.01 12.58 4.35
CA ALA A 223 -8.01 11.59 3.95
C ALA A 223 -7.69 10.18 4.50
N LEU A 224 -6.40 9.84 4.65
CA LEU A 224 -5.97 8.57 5.25
C LEU A 224 -5.91 8.64 6.79
N ALA A 225 -5.38 9.73 7.36
CA ALA A 225 -5.10 9.84 8.78
C ALA A 225 -6.34 10.12 9.64
N ILE A 226 -7.25 10.97 9.18
CA ILE A 226 -8.45 11.35 9.94
C ILE A 226 -9.31 10.12 10.26
N PRO A 227 -9.66 9.25 9.29
CA PRO A 227 -10.45 8.05 9.57
C PRO A 227 -9.76 7.10 10.55
N VAL A 228 -8.43 6.97 10.49
CA VAL A 228 -7.67 6.15 11.45
C VAL A 228 -7.79 6.72 12.86
N VAL A 229 -7.52 8.02 13.04
CA VAL A 229 -7.62 8.69 14.34
C VAL A 229 -9.03 8.63 14.89
N VAL A 230 -10.03 8.90 14.06
CA VAL A 230 -11.45 8.87 14.42
C VAL A 230 -11.88 7.45 14.79
N GLY A 231 -11.49 6.44 14.01
CA GLY A 231 -11.80 5.04 14.28
C GLY A 231 -11.20 4.53 15.59
N VAL A 232 -9.93 4.88 15.88
CA VAL A 232 -9.30 4.56 17.17
C VAL A 232 -10.04 5.27 18.31
N ARG A 233 -10.30 6.57 18.18
CA ARG A 233 -11.01 7.34 19.21
C ARG A 233 -12.41 6.78 19.45
N ALA A 234 -13.13 6.37 18.41
CA ALA A 234 -14.43 5.74 18.51
C ALA A 234 -14.33 4.39 19.23
N ALA A 235 -13.36 3.55 18.86
CA ALA A 235 -13.13 2.26 19.50
C ALA A 235 -12.80 2.39 21.00
N LEU A 236 -12.11 3.46 21.41
CA LEU A 236 -11.77 3.72 22.81
C LEU A 236 -12.94 4.26 23.65
N ARG A 237 -14.06 4.68 23.04
CA ARG A 237 -15.25 5.14 23.77
C ARG A 237 -16.03 3.97 24.35
N ARG A 238 -16.35 4.02 25.65
CA ARG A 238 -17.04 2.94 26.38
C ARG A 238 -18.44 2.61 25.85
N ALA A 239 -19.10 3.55 25.17
CA ALA A 239 -20.46 3.39 24.66
C ALA A 239 -20.54 2.59 23.35
N MET A 240 -19.40 2.21 22.76
CA MET A 240 -19.36 1.64 21.40
C MET A 240 -18.69 0.27 21.37
N THR A 241 -19.15 -0.58 20.44
CA THR A 241 -18.44 -1.83 20.12
C THR A 241 -17.15 -1.49 19.35
N PRO A 242 -15.96 -1.82 19.88
CA PRO A 242 -14.69 -1.34 19.33
C PRO A 242 -14.32 -1.97 17.98
N GLY A 243 -14.86 -3.17 17.68
CA GLY A 243 -14.48 -3.98 16.54
C GLY A 243 -14.57 -3.29 15.18
N PRO A 244 -15.77 -2.89 14.71
CA PRO A 244 -15.94 -2.30 13.39
C PRO A 244 -15.13 -1.01 13.17
N ALA A 245 -15.06 -0.13 14.17
CA ALA A 245 -14.29 1.11 14.07
C ALA A 245 -12.78 0.86 13.98
N LEU A 246 -12.25 -0.06 14.79
CA LEU A 246 -10.84 -0.42 14.75
C LEU A 246 -10.48 -1.18 13.47
N ALA A 247 -11.39 -2.03 12.97
CA ALA A 247 -11.24 -2.72 11.70
C ALA A 247 -11.20 -1.75 10.51
N GLY A 248 -12.12 -0.78 10.45
CA GLY A 248 -12.09 0.27 9.43
C GLY A 248 -10.77 1.05 9.45
N ALA A 249 -10.31 1.47 10.62
CA ALA A 249 -9.02 2.15 10.78
C ALA A 249 -7.83 1.28 10.34
N ALA A 250 -7.82 0.00 10.71
CA ALA A 250 -6.77 -0.94 10.31
C ALA A 250 -6.76 -1.21 8.80
N VAL A 251 -7.93 -1.28 8.15
CA VAL A 251 -8.05 -1.40 6.69
C VAL A 251 -7.50 -0.17 5.97
N VAL A 252 -7.83 1.04 6.43
CA VAL A 252 -7.28 2.29 5.84
C VAL A 252 -5.75 2.29 5.94
N LEU A 253 -5.20 1.90 7.09
CA LEU A 253 -3.75 1.86 7.28
C LEU A 253 -3.06 0.76 6.45
N ALA A 254 -3.72 -0.39 6.27
CA ALA A 254 -3.25 -1.43 5.36
C ALA A 254 -3.20 -0.93 3.90
N CYS A 255 -4.26 -0.22 3.46
CA CYS A 255 -4.32 0.39 2.14
C CYS A 255 -3.28 1.51 1.97
N ALA A 256 -3.03 2.31 3.01
CA ALA A 256 -1.98 3.33 3.02
C ALA A 256 -0.59 2.72 2.72
N GLY A 257 -0.29 1.53 3.24
CA GLY A 257 0.91 0.79 2.84
C GLY A 257 0.90 0.40 1.37
N ALA A 258 -0.21 -0.12 0.84
CA ALA A 258 -0.33 -0.50 -0.57
C ALA A 258 -0.15 0.70 -1.53
N TRP A 259 -0.57 1.91 -1.13
CA TRP A 259 -0.36 3.15 -1.87
C TRP A 259 1.12 3.55 -2.05
N THR A 260 2.05 2.96 -1.27
CA THR A 260 3.51 3.14 -1.51
C THR A 260 4.02 2.45 -2.77
N ALA A 261 3.24 1.49 -3.28
CA ALA A 261 3.64 0.61 -4.36
C ALA A 261 2.85 0.85 -5.65
N GLN A 262 1.93 1.82 -5.65
CA GLN A 262 0.98 2.09 -6.73
C GLN A 262 0.74 3.61 -6.85
N GLY A 263 0.64 4.12 -8.08
CA GLY A 263 0.25 5.52 -8.34
C GLY A 263 -1.25 5.78 -8.12
N LEU A 264 -1.64 7.05 -8.11
CA LEU A 264 -3.03 7.50 -8.01
C LEU A 264 -3.75 7.31 -9.35
N VAL A 265 -4.56 6.25 -9.42
CA VAL A 265 -5.45 5.96 -10.56
C VAL A 265 -6.86 5.73 -10.02
N ALA A 266 -7.83 6.44 -10.60
CA ALA A 266 -9.23 6.32 -10.20
C ALA A 266 -9.81 4.96 -10.59
N GLY A 267 -10.69 4.41 -9.74
CA GLY A 267 -11.42 3.17 -10.04
C GLY A 267 -10.62 1.88 -9.79
N LEU A 268 -9.47 1.97 -9.10
CA LEU A 268 -8.76 0.78 -8.65
C LEU A 268 -9.51 0.09 -7.49
N PRO A 269 -9.45 -1.26 -7.38
CA PRO A 269 -9.91 -1.96 -6.19
C PRO A 269 -9.29 -1.43 -4.88
N LEU A 270 -8.02 -1.00 -4.90
CA LEU A 270 -7.37 -0.34 -3.77
C LEU A 270 -8.08 0.97 -3.34
N ASP A 271 -8.56 1.77 -4.29
CA ASP A 271 -9.33 2.99 -4.04
C ASP A 271 -10.66 2.63 -3.34
N ALA A 272 -11.40 1.66 -3.91
CA ALA A 272 -12.64 1.17 -3.31
C ALA A 272 -12.45 0.60 -1.89
N LEU A 273 -11.37 -0.15 -1.65
CA LEU A 273 -11.03 -0.68 -0.32
C LEU A 273 -10.67 0.41 0.68
N THR A 274 -9.97 1.45 0.24
CA THR A 274 -9.66 2.62 1.08
C THR A 274 -10.97 3.27 1.54
N TRP A 275 -11.88 3.58 0.61
CA TRP A 275 -13.19 4.16 0.94
C TRP A 275 -14.06 3.22 1.77
N PHE A 276 -13.98 1.91 1.57
CA PHE A 276 -14.68 0.94 2.41
C PHE A 276 -14.22 1.01 3.87
N GLY A 277 -12.91 1.09 4.12
CA GLY A 277 -12.38 1.27 5.47
C GLY A 277 -12.85 2.57 6.13
N ILE A 278 -12.87 3.67 5.38
CA ILE A 278 -13.41 4.97 5.82
C ILE A 278 -14.91 4.85 6.14
N GLY A 279 -15.68 4.21 5.26
CA GLY A 279 -17.11 3.97 5.43
C GLY A 279 -17.44 3.16 6.67
N LEU A 280 -16.64 2.14 7.01
CA LEU A 280 -16.78 1.38 8.25
C LEU A 280 -16.62 2.24 9.50
N VAL A 281 -15.62 3.12 9.51
CA VAL A 281 -15.41 4.08 10.62
C VAL A 281 -16.61 5.02 10.73
N ALA A 282 -17.02 5.63 9.61
CA ALA A 282 -18.13 6.58 9.58
C ALA A 282 -19.46 5.94 10.02
N ALA A 283 -19.79 4.76 9.50
CA ALA A 283 -21.01 4.03 9.86
C ALA A 283 -21.09 3.71 11.35
N THR A 284 -19.94 3.40 11.97
CA THR A 284 -19.85 3.11 13.40
C THR A 284 -20.16 4.36 14.24
N LEU A 285 -19.66 5.52 13.83
CA LEU A 285 -19.98 6.80 14.49
C LEU A 285 -21.46 7.16 14.36
N SER A 286 -22.04 7.00 13.17
CA SER A 286 -23.44 7.36 12.93
C SER A 286 -24.40 6.55 13.80
N ARG A 287 -24.13 5.26 14.02
CA ARG A 287 -24.92 4.43 14.95
C ARG A 287 -24.85 4.96 16.38
N SER A 288 -23.66 5.34 16.83
CA SER A 288 -23.49 5.92 18.17
C SER A 288 -24.26 7.23 18.39
N LEU A 289 -24.51 8.01 17.34
CA LEU A 289 -25.31 9.24 17.42
C LEU A 289 -26.82 8.97 17.41
N ALA A 290 -27.25 7.86 16.80
CA ALA A 290 -28.66 7.47 16.76
C ALA A 290 -29.14 6.82 18.07
N ASP A 291 -28.23 6.18 18.80
CA ASP A 291 -28.51 5.43 20.03
C ASP A 291 -28.40 6.28 21.32
N GLY A 292 -27.99 7.56 21.22
CA GLY A 292 -27.75 8.46 22.37
C GLY A 292 -28.70 9.66 22.38
#